data_AF-A0A934DS49-F1
#
_entry.id   AF-A0A934DS49-F1
#
_cell.length_a   1.000
_cell.length_b   1.000
_cell.length_c   1.000
_cell.angle_alpha   90.00
_cell.angle_beta   90.00
_cell.angle_gamma   90.00
#
_symmetry.space_group_name_H-M   'P 1'
#
loop_
_entity.id
_entity.type
_entity.pdbx_description
1 polymer ?
#
loop_
_entity_poly.entity_id
_entity_poly.type
_entity_poly.pdbx_seq_one_letter_code
_entity_poly.pdbx_strand_id
1 'polypeptide(L)'
;MGIEYACDVVGTGDFRSAISSGLHDDPCVELLPSSDACLIKLRFRETPRREEWPEDVDVTFEPMRIAVVFHSATRQQRQYLVQLLENLLLEAGCSGKLVEQ
;
A
#
# COMPACT_ATOMS: atom_id res chain seq x y z
N MET A 1 2.70 0.26 -17.07
CA MET A 1 3.04 1.54 -16.42
C MET A 1 1.89 1.88 -15.50
N GLY A 2 2.12 1.88 -14.19
CA GLY A 2 1.14 2.25 -13.16
C GLY A 2 1.30 3.71 -12.73
N ILE A 3 0.46 4.16 -11.80
CA ILE A 3 0.60 5.47 -11.13
C ILE A 3 1.35 5.24 -9.83
N GLU A 4 2.44 5.98 -9.61
CA GLU A 4 3.29 5.84 -8.43
C GLU A 4 3.02 6.96 -7.42
N TYR A 5 2.96 6.58 -6.15
CA TYR A 5 3.00 7.49 -5.00
C TYR A 5 4.17 7.09 -4.13
N ALA A 6 4.90 8.07 -3.60
CA ALA A 6 5.98 7.80 -2.68
C ALA A 6 6.05 8.84 -1.55
N CYS A 7 6.60 8.43 -0.41
CA CYS A 7 6.93 9.34 0.68
C CYS A 7 8.13 8.84 1.46
N ASP A 8 8.89 9.79 2.00
CA ASP A 8 9.83 9.52 3.07
C ASP A 8 9.06 9.38 4.39
N VAL A 9 9.47 8.40 5.19
CA VAL A 9 8.87 8.08 6.48
C VAL A 9 9.74 8.65 7.59
N VAL A 10 9.13 9.47 8.45
CA VAL A 10 9.76 10.03 9.64
C VAL A 10 9.16 9.36 10.87
N GLY A 11 10.00 8.68 11.65
CA GLY A 11 9.60 7.97 12.87
C GLY A 11 10.55 6.82 13.20
N THR A 12 10.31 6.14 14.31
CA THR A 12 11.12 4.99 14.77
C THR A 12 10.30 3.71 14.96
N GLY A 13 9.02 3.70 14.55
CA GLY A 13 8.15 2.54 14.63
C GLY A 13 8.39 1.52 13.51
N ASP A 14 8.11 0.23 13.77
CA ASP A 14 8.04 -0.79 12.73
C ASP A 14 6.72 -0.62 11.93
N PHE A 15 6.74 0.38 11.05
CA PHE A 15 5.57 0.77 10.27
C PHE A 15 5.14 -0.29 9.26
N ARG A 16 6.06 -1.13 8.79
CA ARG A 16 5.73 -2.23 7.86
C ARG A 16 4.77 -3.21 8.52
N SER A 17 5.08 -3.66 9.73
CA SER A 17 4.24 -4.62 10.46
C SER A 17 2.85 -4.02 10.75
N ALA A 18 2.80 -2.74 11.15
CA ALA A 18 1.54 -2.02 11.39
C ALA A 18 0.70 -1.90 10.11
N ILE A 19 1.30 -1.46 9.01
CA ILE A 19 0.62 -1.35 7.71
C ILE A 19 0.14 -2.71 7.22
N SER A 20 0.96 -3.75 7.33
CA SER A 20 0.56 -5.10 6.92
C SER A 20 -0.63 -5.62 7.72
N SER A 21 -0.68 -5.35 9.03
CA SER A 21 -1.82 -5.72 9.88
C SER A 21 -3.07 -4.93 9.50
N GLY A 22 -2.95 -3.60 9.37
CA GLY A 22 -4.09 -2.74 9.03
C GLY A 22 -4.69 -3.06 7.65
N LEU A 23 -3.85 -3.35 6.66
CA LEU A 23 -4.32 -3.78 5.34
C LEU A 23 -4.96 -5.17 5.38
N HIS A 24 -4.55 -6.05 6.29
CA HIS A 24 -5.16 -7.38 6.44
C HIS A 24 -6.60 -7.28 6.97
N ASP A 25 -6.83 -6.35 7.89
CA ASP A 25 -8.14 -6.10 8.50
C ASP A 25 -9.07 -5.23 7.62
N ASP A 26 -8.53 -4.64 6.55
CA ASP A 26 -9.28 -3.76 5.66
C ASP A 26 -10.28 -4.54 4.75
N PRO A 27 -11.57 -4.15 4.73
CA PRO A 27 -12.57 -4.87 3.96
C PRO A 27 -12.53 -4.56 2.46
N CYS A 28 -11.86 -3.50 2.02
CA CYS A 28 -11.82 -3.08 0.62
C CYS A 28 -10.67 -3.72 -0.16
N VAL A 29 -9.62 -4.17 0.53
CA VAL A 29 -8.46 -4.82 -0.08
C VAL A 29 -8.28 -6.27 0.37
N GLU A 30 -7.50 -7.01 -0.40
CA GLU A 30 -7.03 -8.35 -0.09
C GLU A 30 -5.51 -8.38 -0.31
N LEU A 31 -4.78 -8.92 0.68
CA LEU A 31 -3.35 -9.18 0.55
C LEU A 31 -3.13 -10.44 -0.28
N LEU A 32 -2.26 -10.32 -1.27
CA LEU A 32 -1.81 -11.43 -2.10
C LEU A 32 -0.46 -11.96 -1.60
N PRO A 33 -0.18 -13.26 -1.79
CA PRO A 33 1.11 -13.84 -1.42
C PRO A 33 2.27 -13.14 -2.13
N SER A 34 3.32 -12.81 -1.38
CA SER A 34 4.58 -12.27 -1.88
C SER A 34 5.74 -13.06 -1.29
N SER A 35 6.75 -13.39 -2.11
CA SER A 35 8.01 -13.98 -1.64
C SER A 35 9.01 -12.92 -1.17
N ASP A 36 8.75 -11.65 -1.47
CA ASP A 36 9.60 -10.52 -1.10
C ASP A 36 9.06 -9.88 0.18
N ALA A 37 9.89 -9.88 1.22
CA ALA A 37 9.54 -9.31 2.52
C ALA A 37 9.31 -7.79 2.45
N CYS A 38 9.95 -7.09 1.51
CA CYS A 38 9.82 -5.65 1.35
C CYS A 38 8.64 -5.26 0.46
N LEU A 39 7.83 -6.20 -0.02
CA LEU A 39 6.73 -5.96 -0.95
C LEU A 39 5.43 -6.57 -0.45
N ILE A 40 4.39 -5.75 -0.35
CA ILE A 40 3.01 -6.20 -0.19
C ILE A 40 2.29 -6.02 -1.52
N LYS A 41 1.67 -7.10 -2.00
CA LYS A 41 0.80 -7.10 -3.17
C LYS A 41 -0.64 -7.03 -2.70
N LEU A 42 -1.42 -6.14 -3.29
CA LEU A 42 -2.82 -5.93 -2.93
C LEU A 42 -3.73 -6.05 -4.15
N ARG A 43 -4.96 -6.46 -3.87
CA ARG A 43 -6.08 -6.43 -4.81
C ARG A 43 -7.26 -5.72 -4.18
N PHE A 44 -8.00 -4.94 -4.96
CA PHE A 44 -9.29 -4.43 -4.50
C PHE A 44 -10.35 -5.53 -4.66
N ARG A 45 -11.11 -5.81 -3.60
CA ARG A 45 -12.07 -6.94 -3.61
C ARG A 45 -13.18 -6.80 -4.64
N GLU A 46 -13.58 -5.56 -4.94
CA GLU A 46 -14.59 -5.25 -5.96
C GLU A 46 -14.06 -5.34 -7.39
N THR A 47 -12.73 -5.37 -7.58
CA THR A 47 -12.11 -5.49 -8.90
C THR A 47 -12.10 -6.96 -9.33
N PRO A 48 -12.57 -7.28 -10.56
CA PRO A 48 -12.51 -8.63 -11.10
C PRO A 48 -11.07 -9.17 -11.11
N ARG A 49 -10.90 -10.44 -10.73
CA ARG A 49 -9.59 -11.09 -10.71
C ARG A 49 -9.05 -11.22 -12.13
N ARG A 50 -7.78 -10.87 -12.30
CA ARG A 50 -7.02 -11.04 -13.55
C ARG A 50 -6.11 -12.27 -13.42
N GLU A 51 -6.05 -13.11 -14.45
CA GLU A 51 -5.27 -14.37 -14.40
C GLU A 51 -3.77 -14.12 -14.51
N GLU A 52 -3.36 -13.19 -15.38
CA GLU A 52 -1.93 -12.92 -15.66
C GLU A 52 -1.30 -11.93 -14.67
N TRP A 53 -2.10 -11.05 -14.07
CA TRP A 53 -1.66 -10.00 -13.14
C TRP A 53 -2.67 -9.84 -12.00
N PRO A 54 -2.62 -10.71 -10.99
CA PRO A 54 -3.66 -10.78 -9.96
C PRO A 54 -3.71 -9.54 -9.04
N GLU A 55 -2.60 -8.81 -8.90
CA GLU A 55 -2.48 -7.61 -8.07
C GLU A 55 -2.92 -6.32 -8.78
N ASP A 56 -3.58 -5.44 -8.03
CA ASP A 56 -3.96 -4.10 -8.46
C ASP A 56 -2.95 -3.04 -7.99
N VAL A 57 -2.26 -3.32 -6.87
CA VAL A 57 -1.33 -2.40 -6.22
C VAL A 57 -0.14 -3.15 -5.63
N ASP A 58 1.04 -2.55 -5.78
CA ASP A 58 2.25 -2.94 -5.06
C ASP A 58 2.61 -1.88 -4.03
N VAL A 59 2.91 -2.29 -2.80
CA VAL A 59 3.42 -1.42 -1.73
C VAL A 59 4.80 -1.91 -1.33
N THR A 60 5.82 -1.11 -1.63
CA THR A 60 7.23 -1.40 -1.35
C THR A 60 7.70 -0.62 -0.14
N PHE A 61 8.42 -1.31 0.74
CA PHE A 61 8.97 -0.78 1.98
C PHE A 61 10.49 -0.72 1.89
N GLU A 62 11.02 0.47 2.11
CA GLU A 62 12.45 0.75 2.28
C GLU A 62 12.68 1.32 3.70
N PRO A 63 13.91 1.30 4.24
CA PRO A 63 14.17 1.67 5.64
C PRO A 63 13.57 2.99 6.13
N MET A 64 13.38 3.96 5.22
CA MET A 64 12.77 5.26 5.53
C MET A 64 11.85 5.74 4.40
N ARG A 65 11.32 4.84 3.58
CA ARG A 65 10.49 5.21 2.43
C ARG A 65 9.41 4.16 2.16
N ILE A 66 8.25 4.64 1.75
CA ILE A 66 7.19 3.80 1.18
C ILE A 66 6.98 4.25 -0.25
N ALA A 67 6.88 3.28 -1.15
CA ALA A 67 6.44 3.48 -2.52
C ALA A 67 5.20 2.63 -2.80
N VAL A 68 4.23 3.19 -3.52
CA VAL A 68 2.97 2.54 -3.86
C VAL A 68 2.78 2.67 -5.36
N VAL A 69 2.66 1.55 -6.06
CA VAL A 69 2.43 1.52 -7.51
C VAL A 69 1.06 0.93 -7.78
N PHE A 70 0.17 1.74 -8.36
CA PHE A 70 -1.16 1.31 -8.78
C PHE A 70 -1.14 0.87 -10.24
N HIS A 71 -1.32 -0.43 -10.47
CA HIS A 71 -1.40 -1.01 -11.82
C HIS A 71 -2.80 -0.90 -12.42
N SER A 72 -3.83 -1.02 -11.56
CA SER A 72 -5.24 -0.94 -11.95
C SER A 72 -6.08 -0.48 -10.76
N ALA A 73 -6.37 0.82 -10.71
CA ALA A 73 -7.23 1.39 -9.69
C ALA A 73 -7.93 2.64 -10.21
N THR A 74 -9.20 2.81 -9.84
CA THR A 74 -9.92 4.07 -10.05
C THR A 74 -9.29 5.19 -9.21
N ARG A 75 -9.58 6.45 -9.55
CA ARG A 75 -9.12 7.60 -8.75
C ARG A 75 -9.56 7.51 -7.29
N GLN A 76 -10.80 7.06 -7.05
CA GLN A 76 -11.35 6.91 -5.70
C GLN A 76 -10.60 5.83 -4.91
N GLN A 77 -10.32 4.68 -5.53
CA GLN A 77 -9.52 3.61 -4.91
C GLN A 77 -8.10 4.07 -4.56
N ARG A 78 -7.46 4.84 -5.44
CA ARG A 78 -6.13 5.42 -5.17
C ARG A 78 -6.15 6.35 -3.96
N GLN A 79 -7.10 7.29 -3.95
CA GLN A 79 -7.26 8.24 -2.85
C GLN A 79 -7.56 7.53 -1.52
N TYR A 80 -8.42 6.51 -1.56
CA TYR A 80 -8.72 5.67 -0.40
C TYR A 80 -7.46 5.00 0.15
N LEU A 81 -6.73 4.26 -0.69
CA LEU A 81 -5.59 3.49 -0.24
C LEU A 81 -4.45 4.40 0.24
N VAL A 82 -4.21 5.53 -0.44
CA VAL A 82 -3.25 6.55 0.00
C VAL A 82 -3.61 7.05 1.41
N GLN A 83 -4.87 7.44 1.63
CA GLN A 83 -5.30 7.92 2.94
C GLN A 83 -5.21 6.84 4.03
N LEU A 84 -5.56 5.60 3.69
CA LEU A 84 -5.46 4.46 4.58
C LEU A 84 -4.01 4.23 5.01
N LEU A 85 -3.07 4.20 4.06
CA LEU A 85 -1.64 4.01 4.35
C LEU A 85 -1.07 5.16 5.21
N GLU A 86 -1.45 6.40 4.94
CA GLU A 86 -1.07 7.55 5.77
C GLU A 86 -1.61 7.45 7.20
N ASN A 87 -2.85 6.98 7.38
CA ASN A 87 -3.42 6.75 8.71
C ASN A 87 -2.69 5.63 9.46
N LEU A 88 -2.42 4.51 8.78
CA LEU A 88 -1.69 3.38 9.36
C LEU A 88 -0.25 3.76 9.74
N LEU A 89 0.40 4.63 8.97
CA LEU A 89 1.68 5.24 9.34
C LEU A 89 1.59 6.01 10.65
N LEU A 90 0.57 6.86 10.79
CA LEU A 90 0.33 7.66 11.99
C LEU A 90 0.06 6.77 13.21
N GLU A 91 -0.74 5.72 13.06
CA GLU A 91 -1.02 4.74 14.12
C GLU A 91 0.24 3.98 14.55
N ALA A 92 1.18 3.75 13.64
CA ALA A 92 2.49 3.15 13.91
C ALA A 92 3.48 4.11 14.60
N GLY A 93 3.09 5.37 14.85
CA GLY A 93 3.97 6.41 15.39
C GLY A 93 4.93 7.02 14.38
N CYS A 94 4.65 6.84 13.08
CA CYS A 94 5.42 7.41 11.97
C CYS A 94 4.60 8.50 11.27
N SER A 95 5.24 9.29 10.43
CA SER A 95 4.58 10.26 9.56
C SER A 95 5.19 10.23 8.17
N GLY A 96 4.36 10.44 7.16
CA GLY A 96 4.75 10.46 5.76
C GLY A 96 3.52 10.80 4.92
N LYS A 97 3.69 11.63 3.89
CA LYS A 97 2.61 12.03 3.00
C LYS A 97 2.90 11.52 1.61
N LEU A 98 2.08 10.61 1.10
CA LEU A 98 2.23 9.99 -0.21
C LEU A 98 1.89 11.01 -1.30
N VAL A 99 2.87 11.29 -2.16
CA VAL A 99 2.73 12.24 -3.27
C VAL A 99 2.91 11.50 -4.59
N GLU A 100 1.98 11.73 -5.53
CA GLU A 100 2.04 11.21 -6.90
C GLU A 100 3.33 11.70 -7.59
N GLN A 101 4.07 10.78 -8.24
CA GLN A 101 5.35 11.05 -8.93
C GLN A 101 5.20 11.13 -10.44
#